data_AF-A0A1X0R1N9-F1
#
_entry.id   AF-A0A1X0R1N9-F1
#
_cell.length_a   1.000
_cell.length_b   1.000
_cell.length_c   1.000
_cell.angle_alpha   90.00
_cell.angle_beta   90.00
_cell.angle_gamma   90.00
#
_symmetry.space_group_name_H-M   'P 1'
#
loop_
_entity.id
_entity.type
_entity.pdbx_description
1 polymer ?
#
loop_
_entity_poly.entity_id
_entity_poly.type
_entity_poly.pdbx_seq_one_letter_code
_entity_poly.pdbx_strand_id
1 'polypeptide(L)'
;DGITGEAARKATKSKFYTDILKSIVTSKCHLNAFLEPLPYISEEDIVSVRFLLIQVMGLEARVSSLRLLGKEYYIVEDLYSFSFPQTLSHIKVGELEALINGFTLIQASTSS
;
A
#
# COMPACT_ATOMS: atom_id res chain seq x y z
N ASP A 1 11.45 -21.67 29.99
CA ASP A 1 11.88 -20.56 29.12
C ASP A 1 11.83 -21.00 27.67
N GLY A 2 10.89 -20.47 26.89
CA GLY A 2 10.70 -20.87 25.51
C GLY A 2 9.38 -20.39 24.96
N ILE A 3 9.22 -19.06 24.82
CA ILE A 3 8.16 -18.50 24.00
C ILE A 3 8.60 -18.72 22.56
N THR A 4 8.12 -19.80 21.95
CA THR A 4 8.25 -20.02 20.51
C THR A 4 7.35 -19.00 19.81
N GLY A 5 7.89 -17.81 19.56
CA GLY A 5 7.20 -16.82 18.74
C GLY A 5 7.10 -17.34 17.31
N GLU A 6 5.89 -17.35 16.75
CA GLU A 6 5.70 -17.63 15.32
C GLU A 6 6.37 -16.51 14.50
N ALA A 7 7.54 -16.79 13.92
CA ALA A 7 8.20 -15.87 13.01
C ALA A 7 7.64 -16.06 11.60
N ALA A 8 7.03 -15.01 11.04
CA ALA A 8 6.60 -15.02 9.65
C ALA A 8 7.81 -15.21 8.73
N ARG A 9 7.86 -16.33 7.99
CA ARG A 9 8.94 -16.62 7.05
C ARG A 9 8.99 -15.54 5.96
N LYS A 10 10.19 -15.05 5.64
CA LYS A 10 10.39 -14.08 4.55
C LYS A 10 9.72 -14.57 3.27
N ALA A 11 8.94 -13.69 2.63
CA ALA A 11 8.21 -14.04 1.42
C ALA A 11 9.18 -14.43 0.28
N THR A 12 8.80 -15.42 -0.53
CA THR A 12 9.53 -15.73 -1.75
C THR A 12 9.27 -14.63 -2.79
N LYS A 13 10.22 -14.42 -3.71
CA LYS A 13 10.02 -13.47 -4.83
C LYS A 13 8.76 -13.79 -5.64
N SER A 14 8.46 -15.08 -5.85
CA SER A 14 7.26 -15.52 -6.57
C SER A 14 5.97 -15.14 -5.83
N LYS A 15 5.91 -15.35 -4.51
CA LYS A 15 4.76 -14.94 -3.69
C LYS A 15 4.58 -13.41 -3.73
N PHE A 16 5.69 -12.67 -3.60
CA PHE A 16 5.68 -11.21 -3.67
C PHE A 16 5.02 -10.68 -4.95
N TYR A 17 5.51 -11.10 -6.11
CA TYR A 17 4.95 -10.63 -7.38
C TYR A 17 3.50 -11.09 -7.59
N THR A 18 3.16 -12.30 -7.15
CA THR A 18 1.80 -12.81 -7.23
C THR A 18 0.83 -11.98 -6.39
N ASP A 19 1.20 -11.66 -5.16
CA ASP A 19 0.35 -10.90 -4.24
C ASP A 19 0.24 -9.43 -4.66
N ILE A 20 1.31 -8.84 -5.21
CA ILE A 20 1.27 -7.51 -5.85
C ILE A 20 0.29 -7.51 -7.02
N LEU A 21 0.42 -8.46 -7.94
CA LEU A 21 -0.41 -8.50 -9.14
C LEU A 21 -1.89 -8.64 -8.78
N LYS A 22 -2.22 -9.52 -7.83
CA LYS A 22 -3.59 -9.65 -7.31
C LYS A 22 -4.11 -8.32 -6.76
N SER A 23 -3.30 -7.66 -5.91
CA SER A 23 -3.69 -6.38 -5.30
C SER A 23 -3.94 -5.31 -6.36
N ILE A 24 -3.09 -5.22 -7.38
CA ILE A 24 -3.25 -4.27 -8.50
C ILE A 24 -4.53 -4.56 -9.29
N VAL A 25 -4.75 -5.82 -9.68
CA VAL A 25 -5.93 -6.22 -10.47
C VAL A 25 -7.22 -5.96 -9.70
N THR A 26 -7.27 -6.35 -8.42
CA THR A 26 -8.43 -6.10 -7.55
C THR A 26 -8.69 -4.61 -7.38
N SER A 27 -7.63 -3.82 -7.16
CA SER A 27 -7.77 -2.36 -7.01
C SER A 27 -8.22 -1.68 -8.30
N LYS A 28 -7.79 -2.18 -9.47
CA LYS A 28 -8.29 -1.71 -10.76
C LYS A 28 -9.79 -1.96 -10.90
N CYS A 29 -10.27 -3.15 -10.54
CA CYS A 29 -11.70 -3.45 -10.55
C CYS A 29 -12.48 -2.50 -9.63
N HIS A 30 -11.97 -2.23 -8.42
CA HIS A 30 -12.62 -1.32 -7.49
C HIS A 30 -12.60 0.14 -7.97
N LEU A 31 -11.49 0.61 -8.53
CA LEU A 31 -11.39 1.95 -9.12
C LEU A 31 -12.41 2.12 -10.24
N ASN A 32 -12.53 1.13 -11.14
CA ASN A 32 -13.48 1.20 -12.25
C ASN A 32 -14.93 1.18 -11.76
N ALA A 33 -15.26 0.29 -10.82
CA ALA A 33 -16.59 0.24 -10.24
C ALA A 33 -16.94 1.53 -9.47
N PHE A 34 -15.95 2.20 -8.88
CA PHE A 34 -16.14 3.50 -8.22
C PHE A 34 -16.39 4.63 -9.22
N LEU A 35 -15.72 4.62 -10.37
CA LEU A 35 -15.86 5.65 -11.40
C LEU A 35 -17.12 5.45 -12.28
N GLU A 36 -17.59 4.22 -12.45
CA GLU A 36 -18.77 3.87 -13.27
C GLU A 36 -20.03 4.70 -12.96
N PRO A 37 -20.44 4.92 -11.69
CA PRO A 37 -21.63 5.71 -11.38
C PRO A 37 -21.42 7.23 -11.44
N LEU A 38 -20.25 7.73 -11.87
CA LEU A 38 -19.91 9.15 -11.90
C LEU A 38 -19.87 9.70 -13.34
N PRO A 39 -21.01 9.90 -14.02
CA PRO A 39 -21.06 10.25 -15.44
C PRO A 39 -20.54 11.65 -15.79
N TYR A 40 -20.33 12.53 -14.79
CA TYR A 40 -19.94 13.93 -15.00
C TYR A 40 -18.65 14.32 -14.29
N ILE A 41 -17.88 13.34 -13.81
CA ILE A 41 -16.56 13.62 -13.24
C ILE A 41 -15.64 14.15 -14.35
N SER A 42 -14.92 15.25 -14.09
CA SER A 42 -14.00 15.82 -15.06
C SER A 42 -12.76 14.93 -15.21
N GLU A 43 -12.04 15.03 -16.32
CA GLU A 43 -10.77 14.29 -16.47
C GLU A 43 -9.77 14.67 -15.38
N GLU A 44 -9.74 15.95 -14.99
CA GLU A 44 -8.89 16.46 -13.90
C GLU A 44 -9.21 15.82 -12.55
N ASP A 45 -10.50 15.59 -12.28
CA ASP A 45 -10.95 14.91 -11.07
C ASP A 45 -10.71 13.40 -11.13
N ILE A 46 -10.86 12.76 -12.29
CA ILE A 46 -10.55 11.32 -12.45
C ILE A 46 -9.09 11.04 -12.11
N VAL A 47 -8.16 11.87 -12.59
CA VAL A 47 -6.72 11.64 -12.36
C VAL A 47 -6.30 11.88 -10.91
N SER A 48 -7.14 12.55 -10.10
CA SER A 48 -6.91 12.75 -8.67
C SER A 48 -7.41 11.58 -7.81
N VAL A 49 -8.33 10.76 -8.32
CA VAL A 49 -8.82 9.57 -7.61
C VAL A 49 -7.70 8.54 -7.46
N ARG A 50 -7.33 8.29 -6.20
CA ARG A 50 -6.28 7.34 -5.82
C ARG A 50 -6.87 6.21 -4.99
N PHE A 51 -6.56 4.98 -5.39
CA PHE A 51 -6.79 3.79 -4.58
C PHE A 51 -5.48 3.38 -3.94
N LEU A 52 -5.46 3.28 -2.61
CA LEU A 52 -4.28 2.83 -1.89
C LEU A 52 -4.22 1.30 -1.81
N LEU A 53 -3.03 0.76 -2.03
CA LEU A 53 -2.70 -0.64 -1.92
C LEU A 53 -1.70 -0.79 -0.78
N ILE A 54 -2.14 -1.39 0.32
CA ILE A 54 -1.27 -1.70 1.46
C ILE A 54 -0.97 -3.19 1.42
N GLN A 55 0.27 -3.54 1.15
CA GLN A 55 0.74 -4.92 1.13
C GLN A 55 1.63 -5.17 2.33
N VAL A 56 1.24 -6.12 3.18
CA VAL A 56 2.06 -6.59 4.30
C VAL A 56 2.55 -8.00 4.00
N MET A 57 3.87 -8.19 4.00
CA MET A 57 4.50 -9.48 3.76
C MET A 57 5.57 -9.79 4.81
N GLY A 58 5.21 -10.64 5.77
CA GLY A 58 6.06 -10.89 6.91
C GLY A 58 6.23 -9.61 7.73
N LEU A 59 7.46 -9.15 7.90
CA LEU A 59 7.79 -7.92 8.64
C LEU A 59 8.12 -6.75 7.72
N GLU A 60 7.69 -6.80 6.46
CA GLU A 60 7.81 -5.70 5.50
C GLU A 60 6.41 -5.26 5.07
N ALA A 61 6.21 -3.95 4.93
CA ALA A 61 5.02 -3.38 4.35
C ALA A 61 5.37 -2.40 3.23
N ARG A 62 4.50 -2.37 2.22
CA ARG A 62 4.56 -1.44 1.10
C ARG A 62 3.21 -0.78 0.92
N VAL A 63 3.24 0.50 0.61
CA VAL A 63 2.08 1.30 0.31
C VAL A 63 2.30 1.89 -1.08
N SER A 64 1.39 1.56 -1.98
CA SER A 64 1.38 2.05 -3.35
C SER A 64 0.02 2.69 -3.64
N SER A 65 -0.06 3.59 -4.61
CA SER A 65 -1.33 4.11 -5.14
C SER A 65 -1.55 3.65 -6.57
N LEU A 66 -2.80 3.32 -6.88
CA LEU A 66 -3.30 3.12 -8.23
C LEU A 66 -4.20 4.28 -8.61
N ARG A 67 -3.99 4.87 -9.79
CA ARG A 67 -4.87 5.90 -10.37
C ARG A 67 -5.01 5.74 -11.87
N LEU A 68 -6.11 6.24 -12.41
CA LEU A 68 -6.38 6.30 -13.86
C LEU A 68 -5.86 7.64 -14.39
N LEU A 69 -4.83 7.62 -15.24
CA LEU A 69 -4.23 8.84 -15.80
C LEU A 69 -4.88 9.24 -17.14
N GLY A 70 -5.57 8.32 -17.79
CA GLY A 70 -6.29 8.54 -19.04
C GLY A 70 -7.06 7.29 -19.43
N LYS A 71 -7.74 7.30 -20.57
CA LYS A 71 -8.55 6.16 -21.02
C LYS A 71 -7.75 4.86 -20.99
N GLU A 72 -8.15 3.95 -20.09
CA GLU A 72 -7.54 2.64 -19.87
C GLU A 72 -6.04 2.64 -19.49
N TYR A 73 -5.48 3.81 -19.16
CA TYR A 73 -4.08 3.97 -18.77
C TYR A 73 -3.97 4.17 -17.26
N TYR A 74 -3.52 3.13 -16.56
CA TYR A 74 -3.37 3.11 -15.12
C TYR A 74 -1.91 3.22 -14.73
N ILE A 75 -1.64 3.95 -13.65
CA ILE A 75 -0.31 4.04 -13.06
C ILE A 75 -0.35 3.52 -11.63
N VAL A 76 0.68 2.74 -11.27
CA VAL A 76 0.95 2.31 -9.91
C VAL A 76 2.20 3.06 -9.44
N GLU A 77 2.09 3.78 -8.35
CA GLU A 77 3.17 4.57 -7.77
C GLU A 77 3.48 4.03 -6.37
N ASP A 78 4.74 3.69 -6.11
CA ASP A 78 5.18 3.33 -4.76
C ASP A 78 5.27 4.61 -3.92
N LEU A 79 4.45 4.69 -2.87
CA LEU A 79 4.38 5.87 -2.01
C LEU A 79 5.32 5.74 -0.82
N TYR A 80 5.31 4.58 -0.17
CA TYR A 80 6.10 4.35 1.03
C TYR A 80 6.36 2.86 1.26
N SER A 81 7.47 2.54 1.90
CA SER A 81 7.75 1.19 2.35
C SER A 81 8.47 1.23 3.68
N PHE A 82 8.16 0.29 4.56
CA PHE A 82 8.77 0.20 5.87
C PHE A 82 8.90 -1.25 6.31
N SER A 83 9.79 -1.47 7.27
CA SER A 83 9.91 -2.75 7.96
C SER A 83 9.37 -2.60 9.37
N PHE A 84 8.62 -3.59 9.83
CA PHE A 84 8.21 -3.67 11.22
C PHE A 84 9.43 -3.94 12.11
N PRO A 85 9.53 -3.31 13.30
CA PRO A 85 10.63 -3.53 14.23
C PRO A 85 10.76 -5.01 14.56
N GLN A 86 11.98 -5.55 14.47
CA GLN A 86 12.23 -6.98 14.64
C GLN A 86 12.86 -7.31 16.00
N THR A 87 13.36 -6.29 16.70
CA THR A 87 14.09 -6.45 17.97
C THR A 87 13.66 -5.39 18.98
N LEU A 88 13.84 -5.69 20.27
CA LEU A 88 13.62 -4.72 21.35
C LEU A 88 14.49 -3.47 21.21
N SER A 89 15.68 -3.59 20.63
CA SER A 89 16.54 -2.44 20.33
C SER A 89 15.93 -1.56 19.24
N HIS A 90 15.36 -2.13 18.18
CA HIS A 90 14.69 -1.36 17.13
C HIS A 90 13.50 -0.57 17.67
N ILE A 91 12.72 -1.18 18.57
CA ILE A 91 11.60 -0.50 19.24
C ILE A 91 12.09 0.69 20.08
N LYS A 92 13.19 0.53 20.82
CA LYS A 92 13.75 1.57 21.69
C LYS A 92 14.44 2.72 20.95
N VAL A 93 14.83 2.51 19.69
CA VAL A 93 15.55 3.50 18.86
C VAL A 93 14.58 4.40 18.08
N GLY A 94 13.26 4.23 18.25
CA GLY A 94 12.26 5.09 17.64
C GLY A 94 11.78 4.65 16.26
N GLU A 95 12.07 3.41 15.85
CA GLU A 95 11.56 2.84 14.58
C GLU A 95 10.02 2.71 14.61
N LEU A 96 9.42 2.63 15.80
CA LEU A 96 7.97 2.62 15.97
C LEU A 96 7.36 4.00 15.67
N GLU A 97 7.98 5.09 16.13
CA GLU A 97 7.55 6.45 15.77
C GLU A 97 7.72 6.70 14.27
N ALA A 98 8.82 6.24 13.65
CA ALA A 98 9.01 6.35 12.20
C ALA A 98 7.93 5.59 11.40
N LEU A 99 7.52 4.41 11.90
CA LEU A 99 6.40 3.64 11.36
C LEU A 99 5.08 4.40 11.46
N ILE A 100 4.75 4.93 12.65
CA ILE A 100 3.53 5.70 12.89
C ILE A 100 3.50 6.95 11.99
N ASN A 101 4.60 7.68 11.91
CA ASN A 101 4.73 8.86 11.05
C ASN A 101 4.54 8.51 9.56
N GLY A 102 5.03 7.34 9.12
CA GLY A 102 4.78 6.84 7.77
C GLY A 102 3.30 6.67 7.47
N PHE A 103 2.52 6.13 8.41
CA PHE A 103 1.06 6.03 8.28
C PHE A 103 0.37 7.41 8.30
N THR A 104 0.85 8.34 9.11
CA THR A 104 0.34 9.72 9.13
C THR A 104 0.60 10.44 7.80
N LEU A 105 1.76 10.21 7.18
CA LEU A 105 2.08 10.76 5.85
C LEU A 105 1.11 10.23 4.78
N ILE A 106 0.79 8.94 4.84
CA ILE A 106 -0.19 8.32 3.94
C ILE A 106 -1.56 8.98 4.12
N GLN A 107 -2.02 9.18 5.36
CA GLN A 107 -3.27 9.88 5.65
C GLN A 107 -3.30 11.32 5.10
N ALA A 108 -2.19 12.06 5.25
CA ALA A 108 -2.09 13.43 4.72
C ALA A 108 -2.14 13.45 3.18
N SER A 109 -1.47 12.50 2.52
CA SER A 109 -1.40 12.42 1.05
C SER A 109 -2.70 11.98 0.37
N THR A 110 -3.67 11.48 1.13
CA THR A 110 -5.02 11.13 0.63
C THR A 110 -6.09 12.15 0.98
N SER A 111 -5.75 13.19 1.76
CA SER A 111 -6.70 14.21 2.24
C SER A 111 -6.56 15.55 1.51
N SER A 112 -5.69 15.60 0.49
CA SER A 112 -5.39 16.76 -0.36
C SER A 112 -5.87 16.51 -1.79
#